data_AF-A0A6F8X2V6-F1
#
_entry.id   AF-A0A6F8X2V6-F1
#
_cell.length_a   1.000
_cell.length_b   1.000
_cell.length_c   1.000
_cell.angle_alpha   90.00
_cell.angle_beta   90.00
_cell.angle_gamma   90.00
#
_symmetry.space_group_name_H-M   'P 1'
#
loop_
_entity.id
_entity.type
_entity.pdbx_description
1 polymer ?
#
loop_
_entity_poly.entity_id
_entity_poly.type
_entity_poly.pdbx_seq_one_letter_code
_entity_poly.pdbx_strand_id
1 'polypeptide(L)'
;QFVRFDTDALNPRSEPRARWMEQVGSEYWDQETRNAKDNAQKFRVSLQNMRGYYNQSDSGSHNIQWMYGCDVDPDRRFLRGYSQVSYDGKDYIALNEDLGSWTAA
;
A
#
# COMPACT_ATOMS: atom_id res chain seq x y z
N GLN A 1 -8.96 10.28 6.79
CA GLN A 1 -8.05 9.16 7.15
C GLN A 1 -8.61 8.45 8.37
N PHE A 2 -8.53 7.11 8.45
CA PHE A 2 -9.07 6.34 9.58
C PHE A 2 -8.06 5.36 10.23
N VAL A 3 -7.01 4.94 9.50
CA VAL A 3 -5.88 4.13 10.02
C VAL A 3 -4.56 4.75 9.56
N ARG A 4 -3.48 4.56 10.35
CA ARG A 4 -2.10 4.85 9.96
C ARG A 4 -1.15 3.80 10.54
N PHE A 5 -0.12 3.46 9.78
CA PHE A 5 1.06 2.73 10.25
C PHE A 5 2.30 3.56 9.90
N ASP A 6 3.31 3.53 10.76
CA ASP A 6 4.55 4.27 10.58
C ASP A 6 5.72 3.42 11.10
N THR A 7 6.69 3.12 10.24
CA THR A 7 7.86 2.30 10.61
C THR A 7 8.83 3.03 11.53
N ASP A 8 8.79 4.37 11.52
CA ASP A 8 9.75 5.20 12.26
C ASP A 8 9.23 5.57 13.66
N ALA A 9 8.00 5.16 13.99
CA ALA A 9 7.45 5.33 15.33
C ALA A 9 8.22 4.49 16.36
N LEU A 10 8.26 4.95 17.63
CA LEU A 10 8.95 4.23 18.72
C LEU A 10 8.43 2.80 18.92
N ASN A 11 7.13 2.59 18.69
CA ASN A 11 6.50 1.28 18.69
C ASN A 11 5.64 1.13 17.42
N PRO A 12 6.22 0.66 16.30
CA PRO A 12 5.52 0.56 15.02
C PRO A 12 4.31 -0.38 15.09
N ARG A 13 3.12 0.22 15.06
CA ARG A 13 1.83 -0.45 15.10
C ARG A 13 0.81 0.32 14.26
N SER A 14 -0.23 -0.38 13.81
CA SER A 14 -1.37 0.26 13.14
C SER A 14 -2.24 0.95 14.19
N GLU A 15 -2.59 2.21 13.93
CA GLU A 15 -3.28 3.07 14.89
C GLU A 15 -4.55 3.69 14.31
N PRO A 16 -5.61 3.88 15.13
CA PRO A 16 -6.81 4.59 14.73
C PRO A 16 -6.51 6.07 14.48
N ARG A 17 -7.15 6.62 13.45
CA ARG A 17 -7.12 8.05 13.09
C ARG A 17 -8.52 8.68 13.09
N ALA A 18 -9.52 7.90 13.48
CA ALA A 18 -10.91 8.34 13.62
C ALA A 18 -11.55 7.69 14.86
N ARG A 19 -12.42 8.43 15.57
CA ARG A 19 -13.03 7.99 16.84
C ARG A 19 -13.75 6.64 16.76
N TRP A 20 -14.43 6.37 15.64
CA TRP A 20 -15.17 5.13 15.46
C TRP A 20 -14.25 3.90 15.32
N MET A 21 -12.98 4.08 14.97
CA MET A 21 -12.00 2.99 14.93
C MET A 21 -11.53 2.58 16.32
N GLU A 22 -11.67 3.42 17.36
CA GLU A 22 -11.28 3.07 18.74
C GLU A 22 -12.12 1.91 19.31
N GLN A 23 -13.28 1.64 18.72
CA GLN A 23 -14.20 0.57 19.11
C GLN A 23 -13.82 -0.79 18.51
N VAL A 24 -12.87 -0.81 17.56
CA VAL A 24 -12.43 -2.02 16.88
C VAL A 24 -11.49 -2.82 17.79
N GLY A 25 -11.74 -4.13 17.91
CA GLY A 25 -11.03 -5.02 18.84
C GLY A 25 -9.53 -5.18 18.54
N SER A 26 -8.77 -5.62 19.55
CA SER A 26 -7.31 -5.77 19.47
C SER A 26 -6.84 -6.72 18.36
N GLU A 27 -7.60 -7.79 18.08
CA GLU A 27 -7.28 -8.78 17.04
C GLU A 27 -7.13 -8.12 15.65
N TYR A 28 -8.00 -7.17 15.32
CA TYR A 28 -7.89 -6.41 14.07
C TYR A 28 -6.58 -5.61 14.03
N TRP A 29 -6.25 -4.91 15.12
CA TRP A 29 -5.03 -4.10 15.19
C TRP A 29 -3.76 -4.95 15.12
N ASP A 30 -3.77 -6.13 15.73
CA ASP A 30 -2.67 -7.09 15.65
C ASP A 30 -2.50 -7.63 14.22
N GLN A 31 -3.61 -7.94 13.54
CA GLN A 31 -3.57 -8.37 12.14
C GLN A 31 -3.09 -7.25 11.21
N GLU A 32 -3.63 -6.04 11.33
CA GLU A 32 -3.22 -4.91 10.50
C GLU A 32 -1.78 -4.50 10.74
N THR A 33 -1.30 -4.61 11.98
CA THR A 33 0.11 -4.36 12.32
C THR A 33 1.02 -5.40 11.65
N ARG A 34 0.64 -6.68 11.66
CA ARG A 34 1.39 -7.74 10.97
C ARG A 34 1.42 -7.50 9.46
N ASN A 35 0.25 -7.24 8.85
CA ASN A 35 0.13 -6.93 7.43
C ASN A 35 1.01 -5.74 7.01
N ALA A 36 1.00 -4.66 7.79
CA ALA A 36 1.81 -3.48 7.50
C ALA A 36 3.32 -3.75 7.60
N LYS A 37 3.76 -4.54 8.59
CA LYS A 37 5.16 -4.97 8.72
C LYS A 37 5.61 -5.86 7.55
N ASP A 38 4.76 -6.80 7.14
CA ASP A 38 5.03 -7.64 5.98
C ASP A 38 5.12 -6.82 4.69
N ASN A 39 4.23 -5.86 4.51
CA ASN A 39 4.27 -4.94 3.37
C ASN A 39 5.54 -4.07 3.39
N ALA A 40 5.99 -3.58 4.54
CA ALA A 40 7.23 -2.83 4.64
C ALA A 40 8.45 -3.67 4.17
N GLN A 41 8.49 -4.97 4.49
CA GLN A 41 9.54 -5.86 3.97
C GLN A 41 9.40 -6.09 2.46
N LYS A 42 8.18 -6.27 1.94
CA LYS A 42 7.94 -6.38 0.50
C LYS A 42 8.41 -5.12 -0.26
N PHE A 43 8.08 -3.92 0.23
CA PHE A 43 8.55 -2.66 -0.38
C PHE A 43 10.08 -2.55 -0.36
N ARG A 44 10.74 -2.98 0.72
CA ARG A 44 12.20 -3.01 0.78
C ARG A 44 12.80 -3.90 -0.32
N VAL A 45 12.26 -5.09 -0.52
CA VAL A 45 12.72 -5.99 -1.60
C VAL A 45 12.37 -5.42 -2.97
N SER A 46 11.17 -4.86 -3.15
CA SER A 46 10.76 -4.21 -4.40
C SER A 46 11.70 -3.06 -4.77
N LEU A 47 12.10 -2.21 -3.81
CA LEU A 47 13.09 -1.15 -4.06
C LEU A 47 14.41 -1.70 -4.58
N GLN A 48 14.91 -2.80 -4.00
CA GLN A 48 16.14 -3.46 -4.47
C GLN A 48 16.00 -3.98 -5.90
N ASN A 49 14.87 -4.63 -6.22
CA ASN A 49 14.60 -5.15 -7.56
C ASN A 49 14.49 -4.03 -8.59
N MET A 50 13.75 -2.96 -8.28
CA MET A 50 13.55 -1.82 -9.17
C MET A 50 14.87 -1.12 -9.49
N ARG A 51 15.74 -0.94 -8.48
CA ARG A 51 17.09 -0.42 -8.71
C ARG A 51 17.88 -1.28 -9.72
N GLY A 52 17.74 -2.60 -9.64
CA GLY A 52 18.31 -3.53 -10.62
C GLY A 52 17.72 -3.35 -12.02
N TYR A 53 16.39 -3.31 -12.15
CA TYR A 53 15.72 -3.16 -13.44
C TYR A 53 16.07 -1.86 -14.18
N TYR A 54 16.25 -0.77 -13.44
CA TYR A 54 16.61 0.53 -14.00
C TYR A 54 18.13 0.81 -14.01
N ASN A 55 18.97 -0.16 -13.65
CA ASN A 55 20.44 -0.02 -13.56
C ASN A 55 20.87 1.21 -12.73
N GLN A 56 20.22 1.43 -11.58
CA GLN A 56 20.43 2.60 -10.72
C GLN A 56 21.53 2.36 -9.67
N SER A 57 22.33 3.39 -9.40
CA SER A 57 23.42 3.36 -8.41
C SER A 57 22.95 3.19 -6.97
N ASP A 58 23.84 2.75 -6.08
CA ASP A 58 23.55 2.50 -4.65
C ASP A 58 23.27 3.74 -3.81
N SER A 59 23.74 4.92 -4.24
CA SER A 59 23.64 6.16 -3.48
C SER A 59 22.36 6.98 -3.73
N GLY A 60 21.47 6.50 -4.61
CA GLY A 60 20.21 7.19 -4.93
C GLY A 60 19.11 6.95 -3.91
N SER A 61 18.31 7.99 -3.61
CA SER A 61 17.04 7.83 -2.91
C SER A 61 15.94 7.55 -3.93
N HIS A 62 15.15 6.52 -3.68
CA HIS A 62 14.08 6.06 -4.54
C HIS A 62 12.78 5.89 -3.75
N ASN A 63 11.66 5.96 -4.45
CA ASN A 63 10.34 5.84 -3.84
C ASN A 63 9.45 4.87 -4.61
N ILE A 64 8.72 4.02 -3.90
CA ILE A 64 7.60 3.24 -4.44
C ILE A 64 6.34 3.70 -3.69
N GLN A 65 5.26 3.96 -4.43
CA GLN A 65 3.94 4.18 -3.83
C GLN A 65 2.95 3.17 -4.40
N TRP A 66 2.11 2.61 -3.54
CA TRP A 66 1.03 1.71 -3.93
C TRP A 66 -0.29 2.28 -3.43
N MET A 67 -1.19 2.59 -4.37
CA MET A 67 -2.57 2.97 -4.09
C MET A 67 -3.47 1.81 -4.45
N TYR A 68 -4.34 1.41 -3.52
CA TYR A 68 -5.34 0.38 -3.77
C TYR A 68 -6.61 0.68 -2.99
N GLY A 69 -7.73 0.14 -3.48
CA GLY A 69 -9.04 0.35 -2.87
C GLY A 69 -10.17 -0.09 -3.78
N CYS A 70 -11.40 0.24 -3.38
CA CYS A 70 -12.60 -0.02 -4.16
C CYS A 70 -13.66 1.05 -3.93
N ASP A 71 -14.52 1.22 -4.93
CA ASP A 71 -15.76 1.96 -4.83
C ASP A 71 -16.94 1.00 -4.71
N VAL A 72 -17.91 1.37 -3.88
CA VAL A 72 -19.16 0.64 -3.67
C VAL A 72 -20.35 1.57 -3.88
N ASP A 73 -21.44 1.04 -4.43
CA ASP A 73 -22.67 1.80 -4.66
C ASP A 73 -23.51 1.95 -3.36
N PRO A 74 -24.60 2.73 -3.37
CA PRO A 74 -25.50 2.85 -2.22
C PRO A 74 -26.15 1.52 -1.77
N ASP A 75 -26.28 0.55 -2.67
CA ASP A 75 -26.78 -0.80 -2.40
C ASP A 75 -25.65 -1.74 -1.90
N ARG A 76 -24.45 -1.20 -1.64
CA ARG A 76 -23.23 -1.90 -1.17
C ARG A 76 -22.70 -2.94 -2.16
N ARG A 77 -22.96 -2.76 -3.44
CA ARG A 77 -22.40 -3.60 -4.51
C ARG A 77 -21.10 -3.00 -4.98
N PHE A 78 -20.19 -3.89 -5.35
CA PHE A 78 -18.90 -3.53 -5.92
C PHE A 78 -19.09 -2.80 -7.25
N LEU A 79 -18.43 -1.64 -7.39
CA LEU A 79 -18.43 -0.87 -8.64
C LEU A 79 -17.08 -0.94 -9.35
N ARG A 80 -16.00 -0.69 -8.61
CA ARG A 80 -14.66 -0.56 -9.19
C ARG A 80 -13.59 -0.91 -8.19
N GLY A 81 -12.51 -1.52 -8.67
CA GLY A 81 -11.32 -1.83 -7.90
C GLY A 81 -10.11 -1.06 -8.44
N TYR A 82 -9.16 -0.78 -7.56
CA TYR A 82 -7.94 -0.06 -7.89
C TYR A 82 -6.73 -0.79 -7.29
N SER A 83 -5.66 -0.86 -8.08
CA SER A 83 -4.32 -1.22 -7.63
C SER A 83 -3.32 -0.57 -8.58
N GLN A 84 -2.60 0.44 -8.10
CA GLN A 84 -1.70 1.26 -8.92
C GLN A 84 -0.39 1.46 -8.18
N VAL A 85 0.70 1.15 -8.85
CA VAL A 85 2.06 1.30 -8.34
C VAL A 85 2.77 2.39 -9.13
N SER A 86 3.46 3.28 -8.42
CA SER A 86 4.38 4.25 -8.99
C SER A 86 5.81 4.02 -8.49
N TYR A 87 6.78 4.41 -9.31
CA TYR A 87 8.20 4.41 -8.97
C TYR A 87 8.81 5.79 -9.28
N ASP A 88 9.50 6.37 -8.30
CA ASP A 88 10.09 7.71 -8.38
C ASP A 88 9.09 8.78 -8.88
N GLY A 89 7.83 8.66 -8.41
CA GLY A 89 6.74 9.58 -8.72
C GLY A 89 6.12 9.44 -10.11
N LYS A 90 6.48 8.40 -10.87
CA LYS A 90 5.92 8.08 -12.18
C LYS A 90 5.12 6.79 -12.15
N ASP A 91 4.07 6.70 -12.97
CA ASP A 91 3.30 5.48 -13.14
C ASP A 91 4.23 4.33 -13.51
N TYR A 92 4.01 3.16 -12.89
CA TYR A 92 4.81 1.96 -13.14
C TYR A 92 3.93 0.81 -13.65
N ILE A 93 2.94 0.39 -12.85
CA ILE A 93 1.99 -0.65 -13.25
C ILE A 93 0.63 -0.44 -12.57
N ALA A 94 -0.45 -0.66 -13.30
CA ALA A 94 -1.82 -0.50 -12.82
C ALA A 94 -2.71 -1.67 -13.24
N LEU A 95 -3.60 -2.09 -12.33
CA LEU A 95 -4.66 -3.07 -12.61
C LEU A 95 -5.72 -2.40 -13.49
N ASN A 96 -6.07 -3.04 -14.60
CA ASN A 96 -7.10 -2.54 -15.51
C ASN A 96 -8.49 -2.69 -14.91
N GLU A 97 -9.47 -1.97 -15.48
CA GLU A 97 -10.85 -1.96 -15.00
C GLU A 97 -11.53 -3.34 -15.07
N ASP A 98 -11.03 -4.24 -15.93
CA ASP A 98 -11.49 -5.62 -16.04
C ASP A 98 -11.06 -6.50 -14.85
N LEU A 99 -10.17 -6.02 -13.98
CA LEU A 99 -9.55 -6.71 -12.85
C LEU A 99 -8.81 -8.01 -13.21
N GLY A 100 -8.57 -8.24 -14.50
CA GLY A 100 -7.95 -9.45 -15.05
C GLY A 100 -6.67 -9.18 -15.82
N SER A 101 -6.42 -7.92 -16.19
CA SER A 101 -5.23 -7.51 -16.95
C SER A 101 -4.52 -6.32 -16.30
N TRP A 102 -3.27 -6.09 -16.71
CA TRP A 102 -2.41 -5.04 -16.18
C TRP A 102 -1.90 -4.15 -17.31
N THR A 103 -1.77 -2.86 -17.04
CA THR A 103 -1.07 -1.90 -17.88
C THR A 103 0.23 -1.50 -17.20
N ALA A 104 1.37 -1.68 -17.88
CA ALA A 104 2.65 -1.13 -17.48
C ALA A 104 2.93 0.14 -18.28
N ALA A 105 3.57 1.13 -17.63
CA ALA A 105 3.90 2.42 -18.24
C ALA A 105 5.14 2.37 -19.15
#